data_AF-D2RJ68-F1
#
_entry.id   AF-D2RJ68-F1
#
_cell.length_a   1.000
_cell.length_b   1.000
_cell.length_c   1.000
_cell.angle_alpha   90.00
_cell.angle_beta   90.00
_cell.angle_gamma   90.00
#
_symmetry.space_group_name_H-M   'P 1'
#
loop_
_entity.id
_entity.type
_entity.pdbx_description
1 polymer ?
#
loop_
_entity_poly.entity_id
_entity_poly.type
_entity_poly.pdbx_seq_one_letter_code
_entity_poly.pdbx_strand_id
1 'polypeptide(L)'
;MGIHSGSQKILDLGKENLKRQKLYKESMGNFYMVIDTRPYMRAMQYYFELLESCCMIQQAITVAREMLKLNRNDNQGIRFYLMALHVYSEDEFNASKLIQENKGEENRCFFAMSMALLKFRQGKWKEAQVILERLKTQYNGFQNFLRDAAAGGNVFYEGANMNYYQPFTRSELITMVLDFHFLWDGAQEFFHWAKTVMSPAKKRRGKKNSAE
;
A
#
# COMPACT_ATOMS: atom_id res chain seq x y z
N MET A 1 18.94 -12.97 -22.46
CA MET A 1 17.49 -12.74 -22.22
C MET A 1 17.35 -12.15 -20.82
N GLY A 2 16.78 -10.96 -20.68
CA GLY A 2 16.57 -10.35 -19.36
C GLY A 2 15.45 -11.07 -18.59
N ILE A 3 15.49 -11.02 -17.25
CA ILE A 3 14.52 -11.73 -16.36
C ILE A 3 13.07 -11.38 -16.72
N HIS A 4 12.81 -10.11 -17.05
CA HIS A 4 11.52 -9.61 -17.55
C HIS A 4 11.01 -10.36 -18.80
N SER A 5 11.89 -10.69 -19.76
CA SER A 5 11.51 -11.41 -20.99
C SER A 5 11.13 -12.88 -20.75
N GLY A 6 11.67 -13.50 -19.70
CA GLY A 6 11.31 -14.87 -19.31
C GLY A 6 9.93 -14.93 -18.65
N SER A 7 9.67 -14.03 -17.70
CA SER A 7 8.40 -13.96 -16.96
C SER A 7 7.22 -13.64 -17.87
N GLN A 8 7.37 -12.70 -18.81
CA GLN A 8 6.31 -12.37 -19.78
C GLN A 8 5.96 -13.60 -20.65
N LYS A 9 6.97 -14.36 -21.09
CA LYS A 9 6.76 -15.58 -21.89
C LYS A 9 5.96 -16.64 -21.12
N ILE A 10 6.21 -16.80 -19.82
CA ILE A 10 5.45 -17.73 -18.97
C ILE A 10 3.98 -17.31 -18.88
N LEU A 11 3.72 -16.00 -18.72
CA LEU A 11 2.35 -15.48 -18.73
C LEU A 11 1.64 -15.72 -20.06
N ASP A 12 2.30 -15.45 -21.18
CA ASP A 12 1.72 -15.66 -22.50
C ASP A 12 1.35 -17.12 -22.72
N LEU A 13 2.25 -18.05 -22.34
CA LEU A 13 1.99 -19.49 -22.40
C LEU A 13 0.82 -19.92 -21.50
N GLY A 14 0.75 -19.39 -20.27
CA GLY A 14 -0.35 -19.65 -19.34
C GLY A 14 -1.69 -19.14 -19.88
N LYS A 15 -1.71 -17.93 -20.43
CA LYS A 15 -2.90 -17.32 -21.05
C LYS A 15 -3.38 -18.14 -22.25
N GLU A 16 -2.48 -18.54 -23.15
CA GLU A 16 -2.84 -19.37 -24.30
C GLU A 16 -3.33 -20.76 -23.89
N ASN A 17 -2.75 -21.35 -22.85
CA ASN A 17 -3.23 -22.61 -22.29
C ASN A 17 -4.68 -22.48 -21.77
N LEU A 18 -4.97 -21.45 -20.97
CA LEU A 18 -6.32 -21.19 -20.47
C LEU A 18 -7.33 -20.87 -21.59
N LYS A 19 -6.91 -20.22 -22.67
CA LYS A 19 -7.76 -19.99 -23.85
C LYS A 19 -8.08 -21.30 -24.56
N ARG A 20 -7.11 -22.19 -24.77
CA ARG A 20 -7.34 -23.51 -25.38
C ARG A 20 -8.34 -24.34 -24.58
N GLN A 21 -8.30 -24.22 -23.27
CA GLN A 21 -9.25 -24.86 -22.36
C GLN A 21 -10.59 -24.10 -22.21
N LYS A 22 -10.79 -22.98 -22.91
CA LYS A 22 -11.94 -22.05 -22.80
C LYS A 22 -12.11 -21.36 -21.44
N LEU A 23 -11.34 -21.76 -20.43
CA LEU A 23 -11.33 -21.21 -19.08
C LEU A 23 -11.05 -19.70 -19.02
N TYR A 24 -10.23 -19.14 -19.92
CA TYR A 24 -9.86 -17.72 -19.82
C TYR A 24 -11.08 -16.79 -19.93
N LYS A 25 -11.99 -17.05 -20.89
CA LYS A 25 -13.19 -16.23 -21.07
C LYS A 25 -14.26 -16.59 -20.05
N GLU A 26 -14.46 -17.87 -19.78
CA GLU A 26 -15.50 -18.38 -18.87
C GLU A 26 -15.24 -17.98 -17.41
N SER A 27 -13.98 -17.84 -17.01
CA SER A 27 -13.60 -17.51 -15.63
C SER A 27 -13.49 -16.01 -15.38
N MET A 28 -13.70 -15.15 -16.39
CA MET A 28 -13.45 -13.70 -16.30
C MET A 28 -14.13 -13.07 -15.08
N GLY A 29 -13.36 -12.35 -14.28
CA GLY A 29 -13.79 -11.73 -13.02
C GLY A 29 -13.78 -12.67 -11.81
N ASN A 30 -13.72 -13.99 -12.02
CA ASN A 30 -13.76 -15.03 -11.00
C ASN A 30 -12.51 -15.93 -11.01
N PHE A 31 -11.40 -15.50 -11.63
CA PHE A 31 -10.21 -16.34 -11.80
C PHE A 31 -9.75 -16.96 -10.47
N TYR A 32 -9.70 -16.19 -9.39
CA TYR A 32 -9.24 -16.73 -8.11
C TYR A 32 -10.17 -17.82 -7.52
N MET A 33 -11.43 -17.87 -7.92
CA MET A 33 -12.38 -18.91 -7.50
C MET A 33 -12.27 -20.18 -8.35
N VAL A 34 -11.70 -20.10 -9.56
CA VAL A 34 -11.49 -21.25 -10.45
C VAL A 34 -10.07 -21.80 -10.24
N ILE A 35 -9.99 -23.00 -9.67
CA ILE A 35 -8.72 -23.66 -9.27
C ILE A 35 -7.70 -23.64 -10.42
N ASP A 36 -8.12 -23.98 -11.63
CA ASP A 36 -7.25 -24.09 -12.81
C ASP A 36 -6.64 -22.76 -13.25
N THR A 37 -7.24 -21.62 -12.90
CA THR A 37 -6.71 -20.30 -13.27
C THR A 37 -5.84 -19.65 -12.18
N ARG A 38 -5.82 -20.22 -10.96
CA ARG A 38 -4.99 -19.71 -9.86
C ARG A 38 -3.48 -19.69 -10.17
N PRO A 39 -2.89 -20.71 -10.83
CA PRO A 39 -1.48 -20.64 -11.22
C PRO A 39 -1.18 -19.42 -12.10
N TYR A 40 -2.07 -19.09 -13.03
CA TYR A 40 -1.94 -17.91 -13.88
C TYR A 40 -2.03 -16.61 -13.05
N MET A 41 -2.97 -16.50 -12.12
CA MET A 41 -3.08 -15.34 -11.22
C MET A 41 -1.85 -15.15 -10.33
N ARG A 42 -1.26 -16.24 -9.82
CA ARG A 42 -0.01 -16.17 -9.04
C ARG A 42 1.18 -15.76 -9.90
N ALA A 43 1.28 -16.28 -11.12
CA ALA A 43 2.32 -15.87 -12.06
C ALA A 43 2.20 -14.38 -12.42
N MET A 44 0.96 -13.86 -12.57
CA MET A 44 0.73 -12.44 -12.81
C MET A 44 1.18 -11.59 -11.62
N GLN A 45 0.89 -12.03 -10.39
CA GLN A 45 1.34 -11.34 -9.18
C GLN A 45 2.87 -11.29 -9.09
N TYR A 46 3.55 -12.42 -9.32
CA TYR A 46 5.01 -12.46 -9.32
C TYR A 46 5.62 -11.55 -10.39
N TYR A 47 5.04 -11.54 -11.59
CA TYR A 47 5.49 -10.64 -12.65
C TYR A 47 5.27 -9.17 -12.29
N PHE A 48 4.13 -8.86 -11.69
CA PHE A 48 3.81 -7.55 -11.17
C PHE A 48 4.84 -7.07 -10.12
N GLU A 49 5.20 -7.91 -9.14
CA GLU A 49 6.21 -7.63 -8.11
C GLU A 49 7.62 -7.46 -8.73
N LEU A 50 7.95 -8.25 -9.75
CA LEU A 50 9.20 -8.09 -10.50
C LEU A 50 9.28 -6.74 -11.22
N LEU A 51 8.18 -6.28 -11.82
CA LEU A 51 8.12 -4.97 -12.48
C LEU A 51 8.29 -3.83 -11.46
N GLU A 52 7.63 -3.95 -10.32
CA GLU A 52 7.70 -2.99 -9.21
C GLU A 52 9.14 -2.88 -8.68
N SER A 53 9.81 -4.00 -8.37
CA SER A 53 11.21 -3.99 -7.92
C SER A 53 12.21 -3.44 -8.95
N CYS A 54 11.86 -3.45 -10.23
CA CYS A 54 12.64 -2.82 -11.30
C CYS A 54 12.24 -1.36 -11.57
N CYS A 55 11.39 -0.76 -10.74
CA CYS A 55 10.81 0.58 -10.93
C CYS A 55 10.08 0.76 -12.27
N MET A 56 9.59 -0.33 -12.88
CA MET A 56 8.80 -0.29 -14.12
C MET A 56 7.32 0.01 -13.83
N ILE A 57 7.07 1.15 -13.17
CA ILE A 57 5.81 1.47 -12.49
C ILE A 57 4.59 1.43 -13.43
N GLN A 58 4.67 2.00 -14.63
CA GLN A 58 3.55 2.01 -15.57
C GLN A 58 3.18 0.60 -16.08
N GLN A 59 4.17 -0.27 -16.21
CA GLN A 59 3.92 -1.67 -16.57
C GLN A 59 3.28 -2.41 -15.40
N ALA A 60 3.77 -2.19 -14.18
CA ALA A 60 3.19 -2.76 -12.96
C ALA A 60 1.71 -2.34 -12.79
N ILE A 61 1.39 -1.05 -13.00
CA ILE A 61 0.01 -0.55 -13.00
C ILE A 61 -0.86 -1.27 -14.04
N THR A 62 -0.31 -1.49 -15.25
CA THR A 62 -1.03 -2.20 -16.32
C THR A 62 -1.37 -3.64 -15.92
N VAL A 63 -0.40 -4.37 -15.35
CA VAL A 63 -0.62 -5.75 -14.88
C VAL A 63 -1.60 -5.79 -13.70
N ALA A 64 -1.46 -4.90 -12.71
CA ALA A 64 -2.36 -4.82 -11.56
C ALA A 64 -3.82 -4.57 -11.99
N ARG A 65 -4.04 -3.65 -12.94
CA ARG A 65 -5.38 -3.38 -13.50
C ARG A 65 -5.95 -4.59 -14.23
N GLU A 66 -5.13 -5.34 -14.96
CA GLU A 66 -5.56 -6.58 -15.59
C GLU A 66 -5.93 -7.65 -14.56
N MET A 67 -5.11 -7.81 -13.50
CA MET A 67 -5.43 -8.74 -12.40
C MET A 67 -6.78 -8.41 -11.74
N LEU A 68 -7.09 -7.14 -11.50
CA LEU A 68 -8.38 -6.72 -10.95
C LEU A 68 -9.55 -6.99 -11.90
N LYS A 69 -9.35 -6.94 -13.22
CA LYS A 69 -10.38 -7.34 -14.19
C LYS A 69 -10.64 -8.85 -14.17
N LEU A 70 -9.57 -9.64 -14.08
CA LEU A 70 -9.63 -11.11 -14.04
C LEU A 70 -10.17 -11.62 -12.71
N ASN A 71 -9.95 -10.88 -11.62
CA ASN A 71 -10.34 -11.21 -10.26
C ASN A 71 -11.02 -10.02 -9.57
N ARG A 72 -12.31 -9.81 -9.86
CA ARG A 72 -13.08 -8.63 -9.42
C ARG A 72 -13.23 -8.53 -7.91
N ASN A 73 -13.23 -9.67 -7.21
CA ASN A 73 -13.30 -9.72 -5.75
C ASN A 73 -11.95 -9.41 -5.08
N ASP A 74 -10.90 -9.16 -5.87
CA ASP A 74 -9.56 -8.81 -5.42
C ASP A 74 -9.05 -9.70 -4.27
N ASN A 75 -9.19 -11.01 -4.44
CA ASN A 75 -8.77 -11.99 -3.43
C ASN A 75 -7.27 -11.97 -3.12
N GLN A 76 -6.46 -11.26 -3.91
CA GLN A 76 -5.01 -11.12 -3.72
C GLN A 76 -4.62 -9.74 -3.14
N GLY A 77 -5.58 -8.82 -2.92
CA GLY A 77 -5.30 -7.50 -2.35
C GLY A 77 -4.56 -6.53 -3.30
N ILE A 78 -4.66 -6.74 -4.62
CA ILE A 78 -4.00 -5.95 -5.67
C ILE A 78 -4.44 -4.49 -5.64
N ARG A 79 -5.63 -4.16 -5.10
CA ARG A 79 -6.06 -2.76 -4.94
C ARG A 79 -5.11 -1.94 -4.06
N PHE A 80 -4.49 -2.55 -3.05
CA PHE A 80 -3.56 -1.84 -2.17
C PHE A 80 -2.24 -1.54 -2.87
N TYR A 81 -1.73 -2.49 -3.65
CA TYR A 81 -0.58 -2.29 -4.54
C TYR A 81 -0.84 -1.19 -5.58
N LEU A 82 -2.01 -1.23 -6.22
CA LEU A 82 -2.39 -0.23 -7.23
C LEU A 82 -2.49 1.17 -6.62
N MET A 83 -2.98 1.29 -5.38
CA MET A 83 -3.00 2.54 -4.63
C MET A 83 -1.59 3.09 -4.38
N ALA A 84 -0.69 2.24 -3.89
CA ALA A 84 0.69 2.62 -3.64
C ALA A 84 1.42 3.05 -4.93
N LEU A 85 1.18 2.38 -6.06
CA LEU A 85 1.77 2.72 -7.35
C LEU A 85 1.24 4.05 -7.93
N HIS A 86 -0.06 4.32 -7.76
CA HIS A 86 -0.62 5.63 -8.14
C HIS A 86 0.00 6.75 -7.33
N VAL A 87 0.17 6.57 -6.01
CA VAL A 87 0.84 7.57 -5.16
C VAL A 87 2.33 7.68 -5.45
N TYR A 88 3.02 6.58 -5.76
CA TYR A 88 4.43 6.59 -6.18
C TYR A 88 4.62 7.42 -7.46
N SER A 89 3.68 7.33 -8.40
CA SER A 89 3.67 8.12 -9.64
C SER A 89 3.05 9.52 -9.50
N GLU A 90 2.69 9.93 -8.28
CA GLU A 90 1.97 11.17 -7.97
C GLU A 90 0.64 11.38 -8.75
N ASP A 91 0.00 10.28 -9.15
CA ASP A 91 -1.24 10.25 -9.90
C ASP A 91 -2.46 10.33 -8.97
N GLU A 92 -2.74 11.55 -8.50
CA GLU A 92 -3.87 11.83 -7.60
C GLU A 92 -5.22 11.44 -8.22
N PHE A 93 -5.39 11.62 -9.54
CA PHE A 93 -6.64 11.35 -10.21
C PHE A 93 -7.00 9.87 -10.12
N ASN A 94 -6.08 8.98 -10.50
CA ASN A 94 -6.36 7.55 -10.44
C ASN A 94 -6.38 7.01 -9.00
N ALA A 95 -5.56 7.56 -8.09
CA ALA A 95 -5.65 7.22 -6.66
C ALA A 95 -7.04 7.54 -6.08
N SER A 96 -7.57 8.73 -6.40
CA SER A 96 -8.90 9.17 -5.94
C SER A 96 -10.02 8.35 -6.56
N LYS A 97 -9.90 8.03 -7.86
CA LYS A 97 -10.83 7.14 -8.56
C LYS A 97 -10.86 5.75 -7.92
N LEU A 98 -9.70 5.20 -7.58
CA LEU A 98 -9.60 3.88 -6.95
C LEU A 98 -10.30 3.85 -5.58
N ILE A 99 -10.17 4.91 -4.77
CA ILE A 99 -10.94 5.03 -3.52
C ILE A 99 -12.45 4.99 -3.80
N GLN A 100 -12.93 5.74 -4.80
CA GLN A 100 -14.36 5.79 -5.13
C GLN A 100 -14.91 4.45 -5.61
N GLU A 101 -14.09 3.65 -6.30
CA GLU A 101 -14.42 2.30 -6.74
C GLU A 101 -14.44 1.29 -5.58
N ASN A 102 -13.73 1.57 -4.47
CA ASN A 102 -13.59 0.71 -3.29
C ASN A 102 -14.22 1.33 -2.04
N LYS A 103 -15.51 1.71 -2.13
CA LYS A 103 -16.24 2.33 -1.03
C LYS A 103 -16.21 1.49 0.24
N GLY A 104 -15.93 2.13 1.37
CA GLY A 104 -15.78 1.50 2.69
C GLY A 104 -14.32 1.23 3.07
N GLU A 105 -13.39 1.24 2.10
CA GLU A 105 -11.96 1.00 2.35
C GLU A 105 -11.15 2.30 2.46
N GLU A 106 -11.76 3.48 2.26
CA GLU A 106 -11.09 4.79 2.30
C GLU A 106 -10.32 5.08 3.60
N ASN A 107 -10.72 4.42 4.69
CA ASN A 107 -10.14 4.57 6.02
C ASN A 107 -9.09 3.52 6.35
N ARG A 108 -8.92 2.49 5.50
CA ARG A 108 -7.82 1.53 5.65
C ARG A 108 -6.50 2.26 5.45
N CYS A 109 -5.50 1.92 6.26
CA CYS A 109 -4.22 2.64 6.24
C CYS A 109 -3.56 2.62 4.85
N PHE A 110 -3.70 1.52 4.11
CA PHE A 110 -3.21 1.39 2.73
C PHE A 110 -3.70 2.51 1.80
N PHE A 111 -4.93 2.97 1.96
CA PHE A 111 -5.48 4.11 1.21
C PHE A 111 -5.15 5.43 1.88
N ALA A 112 -5.49 5.55 3.16
CA ALA A 112 -5.43 6.81 3.89
C ALA A 112 -3.98 7.32 4.10
N MET A 113 -3.05 6.45 4.50
CA MET A 113 -1.64 6.85 4.66
C MET A 113 -1.02 7.21 3.32
N SER A 114 -1.31 6.45 2.26
CA SER A 114 -0.83 6.75 0.91
C SER A 114 -1.33 8.11 0.43
N MET A 115 -2.60 8.45 0.67
CA MET A 115 -3.12 9.79 0.38
C MET A 115 -2.49 10.87 1.26
N ALA A 116 -2.25 10.61 2.55
CA ALA A 116 -1.57 11.56 3.42
C ALA A 116 -0.15 11.86 2.91
N LEU A 117 0.58 10.85 2.46
CA LEU A 117 1.90 10.98 1.83
C LEU A 117 1.82 11.80 0.53
N LEU A 118 0.84 11.52 -0.34
CA LEU A 118 0.65 12.27 -1.58
C LEU A 118 0.38 13.76 -1.30
N LYS A 119 -0.53 14.05 -0.36
CA LYS A 119 -0.85 15.43 0.04
C LYS A 119 0.35 16.14 0.65
N PHE A 120 1.17 15.42 1.42
CA PHE A 120 2.41 15.94 1.95
C PHE A 120 3.41 16.34 0.83
N ARG A 121 3.63 15.45 -0.14
CA ARG A 121 4.51 15.71 -1.31
C ARG A 121 4.03 16.90 -2.15
N GLN A 122 2.72 17.08 -2.25
CA GLN A 122 2.12 18.23 -2.94
C GLN A 122 2.15 19.55 -2.14
N GLY A 123 2.72 19.58 -0.93
CA GLY A 123 2.70 20.77 -0.07
C GLY A 123 1.35 21.05 0.62
N LYS A 124 0.36 20.17 0.45
CA LYS A 124 -0.99 20.28 1.04
C LYS A 124 -1.00 19.73 2.48
N TRP A 125 -0.13 20.26 3.33
CA TRP A 125 0.13 19.70 4.67
C TRP A 125 -1.09 19.70 5.60
N LYS A 126 -1.99 20.69 5.47
CA LYS A 126 -3.24 20.72 6.23
C LYS A 126 -4.16 19.56 5.86
N GLU A 127 -4.30 19.24 4.57
CA GLU A 127 -5.09 18.09 4.10
C GLU A 127 -4.47 16.77 4.58
N ALA A 128 -3.14 16.63 4.47
CA ALA A 128 -2.41 15.48 4.98
C ALA A 128 -2.66 15.30 6.49
N GLN A 129 -2.58 16.38 7.27
CA GLN A 129 -2.79 16.34 8.73
C GLN A 129 -4.21 15.90 9.09
N VAL A 130 -5.24 16.37 8.37
CA VAL A 130 -6.64 15.95 8.59
C VAL A 130 -6.78 14.44 8.41
N ILE A 131 -6.13 13.86 7.39
CA ILE A 131 -6.14 12.41 7.17
C ILE A 131 -5.46 11.68 8.33
N LEU A 132 -4.31 12.17 8.81
CA LEU A 132 -3.59 11.57 9.93
C LEU A 132 -4.38 11.63 11.25
N GLU A 133 -5.07 12.74 11.54
CA GLU A 133 -5.93 12.83 12.74
C GLU A 133 -7.08 11.81 12.69
N ARG A 134 -7.68 11.60 11.50
CA ARG A 134 -8.69 10.56 11.32
C ARG A 134 -8.13 9.15 11.56
N LEU A 135 -6.93 8.87 11.05
CA LEU A 135 -6.28 7.57 11.29
C LEU A 135 -5.94 7.37 12.76
N LYS A 136 -5.49 8.41 13.45
CA LYS A 136 -5.18 8.38 14.88
C LYS A 136 -6.38 8.00 15.75
N THR A 137 -7.61 8.38 15.38
CA THR A 137 -8.81 7.99 16.12
C THR A 137 -9.27 6.57 15.83
N GLN A 138 -8.88 6.00 14.68
CA GLN A 138 -9.31 4.68 14.23
C GLN A 138 -8.30 3.56 14.54
N TYR A 139 -7.00 3.88 14.55
CA TYR A 139 -5.93 2.89 14.68
C TYR A 139 -5.36 2.82 16.09
N ASN A 140 -5.50 1.66 16.73
CA ASN A 140 -4.84 1.41 18.00
C ASN A 140 -3.31 1.35 17.81
N GLY A 141 -2.57 2.17 18.57
CA GLY A 141 -1.11 2.24 18.50
C GLY A 141 -0.55 3.13 17.39
N PHE A 142 -1.37 3.97 16.74
CA PHE A 142 -0.94 4.85 15.64
C PHE A 142 0.24 5.77 15.99
N GLN A 143 0.22 6.39 17.18
CA GLN A 143 1.31 7.28 17.60
C GLN A 143 2.62 6.52 17.90
N ASN A 144 2.53 5.28 18.36
CA ASN A 144 3.71 4.43 18.54
C ASN A 144 4.26 4.03 17.17
N PHE A 145 3.39 3.61 16.24
CA PHE A 145 3.77 3.36 14.85
C PHE A 145 4.53 4.55 14.23
N LEU A 146 4.00 5.79 14.35
CA LEU A 146 4.68 6.97 13.81
C LEU A 146 6.04 7.23 14.47
N ARG A 147 6.20 6.91 15.76
CA ARG A 147 7.49 7.03 16.45
C ARG A 147 8.50 6.06 15.86
N ASP A 148 8.08 4.82 15.61
CA ASP A 148 8.93 3.76 15.08
C ASP A 148 9.28 4.03 13.61
N ALA A 149 8.29 4.40 12.79
CA ALA A 149 8.51 4.77 11.40
C ALA A 149 9.49 5.96 11.27
N ALA A 150 9.35 6.96 12.15
CA ALA A 150 10.27 8.09 12.22
C ALA A 150 11.66 7.74 12.78
N ALA A 151 11.86 6.59 13.43
CA ALA A 151 13.18 6.11 13.83
C ALA A 151 13.90 5.36 12.69
N GLY A 152 13.15 4.94 11.67
CA GLY A 152 13.65 4.26 10.47
C GLY A 152 12.98 2.91 10.25
N GLY A 153 12.74 2.55 8.99
CA GLY A 153 12.04 1.33 8.60
C GLY A 153 12.65 0.03 9.15
N ASN A 154 13.97 0.00 9.37
CA ASN A 154 14.70 -1.15 9.95
C ASN A 154 14.12 -1.64 11.28
N VAL A 155 13.52 -0.74 12.08
CA VAL A 155 12.86 -1.08 13.34
C VAL A 155 11.73 -2.09 13.14
N PHE A 156 11.09 -2.10 11.96
CA PHE A 156 10.04 -3.06 11.63
C PHE A 156 10.57 -4.45 11.23
N TYR A 157 11.85 -4.56 10.86
CA TYR A 157 12.52 -5.81 10.50
C TYR A 157 13.29 -6.45 11.66
N GLU A 158 13.84 -5.63 12.57
CA GLU A 158 14.69 -6.09 13.69
C GLU A 158 13.92 -6.76 14.82
N GLY A 159 12.68 -6.31 15.07
CA GLY A 159 11.75 -7.04 15.91
C GLY A 159 10.91 -7.91 15.02
N ALA A 160 11.07 -9.23 15.10
CA ALA A 160 10.08 -10.18 14.63
C ALA A 160 8.72 -9.82 15.27
N ASN A 161 7.98 -8.91 14.67
CA ASN A 161 6.64 -8.51 15.08
C ASN A 161 5.75 -9.71 14.73
N MET A 162 5.85 -10.75 15.54
CA MET A 162 5.07 -11.98 15.54
C MET A 162 3.59 -11.72 15.90
N ASN A 163 3.13 -10.47 15.76
CA ASN A 163 1.74 -10.13 15.87
C ASN A 163 1.10 -10.42 14.51
N TYR A 164 0.17 -11.37 14.51
CA TYR A 164 -0.66 -11.64 13.35
C TYR A 164 -1.28 -10.33 12.83
N TYR A 165 -1.39 -10.24 11.51
CA TYR A 165 -2.09 -9.16 10.85
C TYR A 165 -3.47 -8.95 11.50
N GLN A 166 -3.74 -7.72 11.93
CA GLN A 166 -5.03 -7.33 12.52
C GLN A 166 -5.45 -5.96 11.99
N PRO A 167 -6.62 -5.85 11.32
CA PRO A 167 -7.15 -4.58 10.85
C PRO A 167 -7.26 -3.53 11.95
N PHE A 168 -7.04 -2.25 11.61
CA PHE A 168 -7.16 -1.10 12.51
C PHE A 168 -6.19 -1.11 13.71
N THR A 169 -5.04 -1.75 13.57
CA THR A 169 -3.99 -1.80 14.59
C THR A 169 -2.63 -1.41 14.05
N ARG A 170 -1.66 -1.25 14.95
CA ARG A 170 -0.24 -1.10 14.61
C ARG A 170 0.27 -2.22 13.68
N SER A 171 -0.23 -3.46 13.74
CA SER A 171 0.26 -4.51 12.85
C SER A 171 -0.11 -4.26 11.39
N GLU A 172 -1.34 -3.81 11.10
CA GLU A 172 -1.74 -3.45 9.72
C GLU A 172 -0.91 -2.28 9.16
N LEU A 173 -0.61 -1.27 10.00
CA LEU A 173 0.26 -0.15 9.62
C LEU A 173 1.69 -0.59 9.30
N ILE A 174 2.21 -1.58 10.03
CA ILE A 174 3.54 -2.16 9.78
C ILE A 174 3.51 -2.98 8.50
N THR A 175 2.51 -3.84 8.30
CA THR A 175 2.30 -4.58 7.05
C THR A 175 2.30 -3.65 5.84
N MET A 176 1.62 -2.50 5.94
CA MET A 176 1.66 -1.48 4.89
C MET A 176 3.07 -0.96 4.58
N VAL A 177 3.91 -0.74 5.58
CA VAL A 177 5.29 -0.29 5.32
C VAL A 177 6.11 -1.41 4.69
N LEU A 178 5.99 -2.64 5.20
CA LEU A 178 6.78 -3.79 4.75
C LEU A 178 6.39 -4.25 3.33
N ASP A 179 5.09 -4.35 3.03
CA ASP A 179 4.59 -4.83 1.73
C ASP A 179 4.83 -3.80 0.61
N PHE A 180 4.91 -2.51 0.95
CA PHE A 180 5.08 -1.40 -0.01
C PHE A 180 6.36 -0.61 0.23
N HIS A 181 7.47 -1.29 0.56
CA HIS A 181 8.78 -0.67 0.83
C HIS A 181 9.22 0.31 -0.26
N PHE A 182 8.96 0.00 -1.54
CA PHE A 182 9.23 0.90 -2.67
C PHE A 182 8.61 2.30 -2.53
N LEU A 183 7.47 2.43 -1.84
CA LEU A 183 6.84 3.71 -1.58
C LEU A 183 7.37 4.37 -0.30
N TRP A 184 7.59 3.57 0.74
CA TRP A 184 7.82 4.06 2.11
C TRP A 184 9.29 4.30 2.47
N ASP A 185 10.24 3.61 1.84
CA ASP A 185 11.68 3.78 2.11
C ASP A 185 12.15 5.21 1.83
N GLY A 186 11.55 5.87 0.85
CA GLY A 186 11.80 7.29 0.52
C GLY A 186 10.94 8.29 1.29
N ALA A 187 10.15 7.87 2.28
CA ALA A 187 9.15 8.71 2.96
C ALA A 187 9.55 9.14 4.39
N GLN A 188 10.84 9.11 4.72
CA GLN A 188 11.32 9.39 6.08
C GLN A 188 10.92 10.79 6.58
N GLU A 189 11.03 11.81 5.74
CA GLU A 189 10.64 13.18 6.09
C GLU A 189 9.14 13.31 6.35
N PHE A 190 8.32 12.54 5.63
CA PHE A 190 6.89 12.45 5.91
C PHE A 190 6.65 11.86 7.31
N PHE A 191 7.35 10.80 7.70
CA PHE A 191 7.19 10.21 9.05
C PHE A 191 7.69 11.13 10.16
N HIS A 192 8.82 11.83 9.98
CA HIS A 192 9.32 12.84 10.91
C HIS A 192 8.29 13.96 11.12
N TRP A 193 7.73 14.47 10.02
CA TRP A 193 6.68 15.48 10.05
C TRP A 193 5.41 14.96 10.73
N ALA A 194 4.90 13.79 10.31
CA ALA A 194 3.68 13.17 10.81
C ALA A 194 3.76 12.94 12.33
N LYS A 195 4.87 12.39 12.82
CA LYS A 195 5.16 12.25 14.25
C LYS A 195 5.07 13.58 14.99
N THR A 196 5.61 14.65 14.41
CA THR A 196 5.64 15.98 15.04
C THR A 196 4.23 16.55 15.16
N VAL A 197 3.43 16.53 14.08
CA VAL A 197 2.07 17.08 14.10
C VAL A 197 1.08 16.23 14.90
N MET A 198 1.31 14.92 15.02
CA MET A 198 0.44 13.99 15.76
C MET A 198 0.81 13.84 17.24
N SER A 199 1.95 14.40 17.66
CA SER A 199 2.36 14.37 19.07
C SER A 199 1.46 15.26 19.92
N PRO A 200 1.19 14.89 21.19
CA PRO A 200 0.46 15.76 22.10
C PRO A 200 1.17 17.12 22.23
N ALA A 201 0.40 18.22 22.27
CA ALA A 201 0.96 19.53 22.55
C ALA A 201 1.78 19.47 23.85
N LYS A 202 3.08 19.83 23.79
CA LYS A 202 3.90 19.91 25.00
C LYS A 202 3.22 20.87 25.97
N LYS A 203 2.77 20.37 27.14
CA LYS A 203 2.41 21.25 28.26
C LYS A 203 3.62 22.14 28.53
N ARG A 204 3.47 23.46 28.35
CA ARG A 204 4.48 24.43 28.81
C ARG A 204 4.69 24.14 30.31
N ARG A 205 5.88 23.62 30.68
CA ARG A 205 6.30 23.58 32.08
C ARG A 205 6.29 25.03 32.55
N GLY A 206 5.30 25.41 33.36
CA GLY A 206 5.28 26.72 34.00
C GLY A 206 6.59 26.88 34.76
N LYS A 207 7.35 27.94 34.47
CA LYS A 207 8.42 28.40 35.34
C LYS A 207 7.78 28.59 36.72
N LYS A 208 8.11 27.72 37.68
CA LYS A 208 7.94 28.07 39.10
C LYS A 208 8.86 29.26 39.31
N ASN A 209 8.29 30.45 39.37
CA ASN A 209 8.99 31.59 39.95
C ASN A 209 9.23 31.23 41.42
N SER A 210 10.48 30.98 41.76
CA SER A 210 10.94 31.03 43.14
C SER A 210 10.83 32.50 43.54
N ALA A 211 9.81 32.83 44.34
CA ALA A 211 9.79 34.10 45.06
C ALA A 211 10.73 33.95 46.26
N GLU A 212 11.68 34.89 46.34
CA GLU A 212 12.52 35.17 47.50
C GLU A 212 11.70 35.63 48.71
#